data_AF-A0AAW0CGL1-F1
#
_entry.id   AF-A0AAW0CGL1-F1
#
_cell.length_a   1.000
_cell.length_b   1.000
_cell.length_c   1.000
_cell.angle_alpha   90.00
_cell.angle_beta   90.00
_cell.angle_gamma   90.00
#
_symmetry.space_group_name_H-M   'P 1'
#
loop_
_entity.id
_entity.type
_entity.pdbx_description
1 polymer ?
#
loop_
_entity_poly.entity_id
_entity_poly.type
_entity_poly.pdbx_seq_one_letter_code
_entity_poly.pdbx_strand_id
1 'polypeptide(L)'
;MSYAEYSTPHHQMRFSAEFFNTITLADVEGLFQNDVLPHVLPRDSVTKWNLDRTVPSAIAEIVVAAGEEIPCYHDLRPIFEILEKAFYDEGMSSVCLQIGKQQIVRYHFSKLRLIVNYNNHEYNLLVAKRLLDRVHDSNLLSPNLIAELKLNRFAEPLAGFKVTETPLYTLGSLLDERWVLEDVLNARAEFLYFRRALLQRRQNSHEQSGCSIQRRDHRYAGTHPQWRGRFTWFHLLDCRPLFRHLQNLYR
;
A
#
# COMPACT_ATOMS: atom_id res chain seq x y z
N MET A 1 -31.82 -9.21 1.49
CA MET A 1 -30.50 -8.61 1.74
C MET A 1 -29.56 -9.72 2.16
N SER A 2 -28.41 -9.86 1.51
CA SER A 2 -27.41 -10.87 1.90
C SER A 2 -26.53 -10.36 3.03
N TYR A 3 -25.87 -11.25 3.77
CA TYR A 3 -24.86 -10.87 4.76
C TYR A 3 -23.71 -10.08 4.12
N ALA A 4 -23.29 -10.46 2.91
CA ALA A 4 -22.26 -9.76 2.16
C ALA A 4 -22.67 -8.31 1.86
N GLU A 5 -23.88 -8.09 1.36
CA GLU A 5 -24.43 -6.76 1.09
C GLU A 5 -24.55 -5.93 2.38
N TYR A 6 -25.05 -6.53 3.46
CA TYR A 6 -25.25 -5.85 4.75
C TYR A 6 -23.93 -5.46 5.43
N SER A 7 -22.95 -6.36 5.42
CA SER A 7 -21.65 -6.15 6.06
C SER A 7 -20.65 -5.38 5.19
N THR A 8 -20.94 -5.15 3.91
CA THR A 8 -20.03 -4.41 3.03
C THR A 8 -20.12 -2.91 3.34
N PRO A 9 -19.01 -2.25 3.73
CA PRO A 9 -19.01 -0.81 3.91
C PRO A 9 -19.19 -0.08 2.58
N HIS A 10 -19.74 1.13 2.62
CA HIS A 10 -19.88 1.96 1.42
C HIS A 10 -18.50 2.27 0.83
N HIS A 11 -18.35 2.21 -0.49
CA HIS A 11 -17.05 2.37 -1.15
C HIS A 11 -16.36 3.73 -0.85
N GLN A 12 -17.13 4.80 -0.67
CA GLN A 12 -16.59 6.12 -0.30
C GLN A 12 -16.25 6.27 1.19
N MET A 13 -16.53 5.26 2.03
CA MET A 13 -16.16 5.33 3.45
C MET A 13 -14.65 5.24 3.60
N ARG A 14 -14.13 6.01 4.55
CA ARG A 14 -12.73 5.95 4.97
C ARG A 14 -12.37 4.54 5.43
N PHE A 15 -11.19 4.06 5.03
CA PHE A 15 -10.72 2.69 5.28
C PHE A 15 -11.54 1.57 4.61
N SER A 16 -12.38 1.90 3.63
CA SER A 16 -12.90 0.89 2.70
C SER A 16 -11.77 0.33 1.82
N ALA A 17 -12.02 -0.76 1.11
CA ALA A 17 -11.07 -1.26 0.11
C ALA A 17 -10.79 -0.21 -0.98
N GLU A 18 -11.83 0.48 -1.45
CA GLU A 18 -11.70 1.52 -2.47
C GLU A 18 -10.90 2.72 -1.98
N PHE A 19 -11.02 3.09 -0.69
CA PHE A 19 -10.18 4.11 -0.08
C PHE A 19 -8.70 3.76 -0.22
N PHE A 20 -8.27 2.55 0.16
CA PHE A 20 -6.87 2.14 0.02
C PHE A 20 -6.41 2.05 -1.45
N ASN A 21 -7.31 1.74 -2.37
CA ASN A 21 -6.99 1.69 -3.80
C ASN A 21 -6.86 3.08 -4.45
N THR A 22 -7.31 4.14 -3.78
CA THR A 22 -7.39 5.50 -4.35
C THR A 22 -6.45 6.49 -3.69
N ILE A 23 -6.04 6.26 -2.44
CA ILE A 23 -5.13 7.19 -1.75
C ILE A 23 -3.75 7.24 -2.39
N THR A 24 -3.26 8.47 -2.53
CA THR A 24 -1.93 8.80 -3.03
C THR A 24 -0.90 8.81 -1.91
N LEU A 25 0.38 8.84 -2.28
CA LEU A 25 1.46 9.06 -1.34
C LEU A 25 1.33 10.42 -0.60
N ALA A 26 0.85 11.47 -1.28
CA ALA A 26 0.52 12.75 -0.63
C ALA A 26 -0.56 12.58 0.45
N ASP A 27 -1.60 11.80 0.15
CA ASP A 27 -2.67 11.54 1.11
C ASP A 27 -2.14 10.79 2.32
N VAL A 28 -1.27 9.78 2.13
CA VAL A 28 -0.62 9.06 3.24
C VAL A 28 0.11 10.04 4.16
N GLU A 29 0.92 10.94 3.64
CA GLU A 29 1.59 11.97 4.43
C GLU A 29 0.59 12.82 5.23
N GLY A 30 -0.50 13.27 4.59
CA GLY A 30 -1.56 14.03 5.22
C GLY A 30 -2.31 13.25 6.32
N LEU A 31 -2.46 11.93 6.18
CA LEU A 31 -3.10 11.07 7.19
C LEU A 31 -2.30 11.06 8.51
N PHE A 32 -0.96 10.99 8.42
CA PHE A 32 -0.08 11.00 9.59
C PHE A 32 0.08 12.39 10.19
N GLN A 33 0.16 13.45 9.38
CA GLN A 33 0.33 14.83 9.87
C GLN A 33 -0.87 15.34 10.66
N ASN A 34 -2.08 14.94 10.28
CA ASN A 34 -3.32 15.41 10.89
C ASN A 34 -3.85 14.49 12.01
N ASP A 35 -3.07 13.48 12.42
CA ASP A 35 -3.42 12.49 13.47
C ASP A 35 -4.80 11.83 13.24
N VAL A 36 -5.06 11.45 11.99
CA VAL A 36 -6.39 10.98 11.56
C VAL A 36 -6.43 9.46 11.39
N LEU A 37 -5.37 8.77 11.79
CA LEU A 37 -5.27 7.32 11.75
C LEU A 37 -5.81 6.73 13.07
N PRO A 38 -6.57 5.63 13.02
CA PRO A 38 -6.98 4.91 14.22
C PRO A 38 -5.77 4.36 14.98
N HIS A 39 -5.94 4.14 16.29
CA HIS A 39 -4.96 3.46 17.12
C HIS A 39 -5.36 2.00 17.29
N VAL A 40 -4.55 1.09 16.74
CA VAL A 40 -4.78 -0.35 16.92
C VAL A 40 -4.39 -0.74 18.33
N LEU A 41 -5.36 -1.25 19.08
CA LEU A 41 -5.16 -1.75 20.43
C LEU A 41 -4.31 -3.03 20.42
N PRO A 42 -3.57 -3.33 21.51
CA PRO A 42 -2.81 -4.56 21.61
C PRO A 42 -3.72 -5.79 21.55
N ARG A 43 -3.11 -6.97 21.34
CA ARG A 43 -3.82 -8.25 21.42
C ARG A 43 -4.46 -8.43 22.79
N ASP A 44 -5.55 -9.20 22.81
CA ASP A 44 -6.33 -9.49 24.02
C ASP A 44 -6.97 -8.24 24.65
N SER A 45 -7.16 -7.19 23.84
CA SER A 45 -7.84 -5.95 24.25
C SER A 45 -9.35 -6.13 24.37
N VAL A 46 -9.93 -6.99 23.53
CA VAL A 46 -11.35 -7.38 23.58
C VAL A 46 -11.50 -8.52 24.59
N THR A 47 -12.06 -8.22 25.75
CA THR A 47 -12.20 -9.21 26.83
C THR A 47 -13.48 -10.02 26.74
N LYS A 48 -14.55 -9.43 26.19
CA LYS A 48 -15.86 -10.06 25.97
C LYS A 48 -16.53 -9.44 24.76
N TRP A 49 -17.43 -10.20 24.15
CA TRP A 49 -18.31 -9.67 23.11
C TRP A 49 -19.62 -10.43 23.09
N ASN A 50 -20.67 -9.77 22.59
CA ASN A 50 -21.98 -10.36 22.35
C ASN A 50 -22.60 -9.78 21.08
N LEU A 51 -23.38 -10.59 20.37
CA LEU A 51 -24.15 -10.11 19.23
C LEU A 51 -25.40 -9.36 19.71
N ASP A 52 -25.87 -8.42 18.91
CA ASP A 52 -27.05 -7.61 19.17
C ASP A 52 -27.88 -7.50 17.88
N ARG A 53 -29.21 -7.56 18.04
CA ARG A 53 -30.19 -7.41 16.94
C ARG A 53 -30.46 -5.95 16.62
N THR A 54 -30.10 -5.05 17.54
CA THR A 54 -30.24 -3.62 17.33
C THR A 54 -29.43 -3.22 16.12
N VAL A 55 -30.06 -2.56 15.15
CA VAL A 55 -29.37 -1.95 14.00
C VAL A 55 -28.82 -0.61 14.47
N PRO A 56 -27.48 -0.44 14.49
CA PRO A 56 -26.84 0.83 14.77
C PRO A 56 -27.41 1.98 13.96
N SER A 57 -27.80 3.05 14.64
CA SER A 57 -28.20 4.32 14.02
C SER A 57 -27.18 5.43 14.26
N ALA A 58 -26.30 5.26 15.25
CA ALA A 58 -25.27 6.24 15.56
C ALA A 58 -24.11 6.12 14.57
N ILE A 59 -23.62 7.27 14.06
CA ILE A 59 -22.50 7.33 13.12
C ILE A 59 -21.25 6.65 13.71
N ALA A 60 -21.00 6.83 15.02
CA ALA A 60 -19.87 6.23 15.73
C ALA A 60 -19.91 4.69 15.77
N GLU A 61 -21.06 4.06 15.53
CA GLU A 61 -21.19 2.60 15.49
C GLU A 61 -20.99 2.05 14.06
N ILE A 62 -21.00 2.91 13.03
CA ILE A 62 -20.94 2.55 11.60
C ILE A 62 -19.63 3.00 10.94
N VAL A 63 -19.07 4.12 11.37
CA VAL A 63 -17.87 4.75 10.79
C VAL A 63 -16.72 4.70 11.78
N VAL A 64 -15.49 4.52 11.28
CA VAL A 64 -14.26 4.62 12.07
C VAL A 64 -13.85 6.10 12.17
N ALA A 65 -13.81 6.63 13.39
CA ALA A 65 -13.46 8.02 13.63
C ALA A 65 -11.94 8.26 13.58
N ALA A 66 -11.54 9.53 13.43
CA ALA A 66 -10.15 9.95 13.52
C ALA A 66 -9.60 9.70 14.93
N GLY A 67 -8.41 9.11 15.04
CA GLY A 67 -7.78 8.76 16.33
C GLY A 67 -8.56 7.73 17.14
N GLU A 68 -9.55 7.04 16.55
CA GLU A 68 -10.34 6.04 17.28
C GLU A 68 -9.46 4.86 17.72
N GLU A 69 -9.60 4.42 18.96
CA GLU A 69 -9.05 3.16 19.42
C GLU A 69 -9.86 1.99 18.84
N ILE A 70 -9.20 1.13 18.07
CA ILE A 70 -9.83 0.00 17.39
C ILE A 70 -9.17 -1.32 17.80
N PRO A 71 -9.95 -2.43 17.89
CA PRO A 71 -9.38 -3.74 18.16
C PRO A 71 -8.39 -4.20 17.08
N CYS A 72 -7.40 -4.99 17.49
CA CYS A 72 -6.54 -5.68 16.53
C CYS A 72 -7.29 -6.82 15.80
N TYR A 73 -6.80 -7.20 14.62
CA TYR A 73 -7.38 -8.29 13.83
C TYR A 73 -7.50 -9.62 14.59
N HIS A 74 -6.55 -9.93 15.47
CA HIS A 74 -6.54 -11.20 16.22
C HIS A 74 -7.78 -11.34 17.11
N ASP A 75 -8.16 -10.26 17.80
CA ASP A 75 -9.31 -10.21 18.70
C ASP A 75 -10.64 -10.31 17.93
N LEU A 76 -10.67 -9.80 16.68
CA LEU A 76 -11.88 -9.80 15.84
C LEU A 76 -12.12 -11.12 15.10
N ARG A 77 -11.08 -11.90 14.85
CA ARG A 77 -11.18 -13.17 14.11
C ARG A 77 -12.30 -14.11 14.59
N PRO A 78 -12.42 -14.46 15.89
CA PRO A 78 -13.47 -15.38 16.35
C PRO A 78 -14.88 -14.82 16.14
N ILE A 79 -15.02 -13.50 16.10
CA ILE A 79 -16.31 -12.84 15.83
C ILE A 79 -16.71 -13.08 14.38
N PHE A 80 -15.80 -12.83 13.43
CA PHE A 80 -16.04 -13.02 12.00
C PHE A 80 -16.41 -14.46 11.61
N GLU A 81 -15.93 -15.45 12.35
CA GLU A 81 -16.24 -16.87 12.12
C GLU A 81 -17.73 -17.19 12.35
N ILE A 82 -18.46 -16.37 13.13
CA ILE A 82 -19.86 -16.62 13.46
C ILE A 82 -20.86 -15.60 12.88
N LEU A 83 -20.39 -14.44 12.40
CA LEU A 83 -21.26 -13.32 12.01
C LEU A 83 -22.28 -13.70 10.94
N GLU A 84 -21.85 -14.42 9.90
CA GLU A 84 -22.72 -14.77 8.78
C GLU A 84 -23.85 -15.69 9.22
N LYS A 85 -23.51 -16.73 10.00
CA LYS A 85 -24.50 -17.65 10.55
C LYS A 85 -25.49 -16.92 11.46
N ALA A 86 -25.01 -16.10 12.39
CA ALA A 86 -25.86 -15.38 13.31
C ALA A 86 -26.76 -14.32 12.63
N PHE A 87 -26.30 -13.74 11.51
CA PHE A 87 -27.13 -12.86 10.68
C PHE A 87 -28.34 -13.61 10.11
N TYR A 88 -28.13 -14.79 9.51
CA TYR A 88 -29.20 -15.55 8.89
C TYR A 88 -30.10 -16.28 9.90
N ASP A 89 -29.51 -16.91 10.91
CA ASP A 89 -30.23 -17.77 11.85
C ASP A 89 -30.97 -16.95 12.93
N GLU A 90 -30.37 -15.84 13.37
CA GLU A 90 -30.84 -15.10 14.55
C GLU A 90 -31.20 -13.63 14.27
N GLY A 91 -30.97 -13.14 13.05
CA GLY A 91 -31.22 -11.75 12.67
C GLY A 91 -30.28 -10.74 13.35
N MET A 92 -29.08 -11.18 13.74
CA MET A 92 -28.09 -10.31 14.39
C MET A 92 -27.56 -9.26 13.41
N SER A 93 -27.33 -8.04 13.91
CA SER A 93 -27.03 -6.86 13.09
C SER A 93 -25.81 -6.07 13.57
N SER A 94 -25.42 -6.26 14.84
CA SER A 94 -24.27 -5.60 15.43
C SER A 94 -23.57 -6.47 16.47
N VAL A 95 -22.39 -6.02 16.90
CA VAL A 95 -21.60 -6.65 17.95
C VAL A 95 -21.31 -5.61 19.04
N CYS A 96 -21.60 -5.96 20.28
CA CYS A 96 -21.13 -5.22 21.45
C CYS A 96 -19.81 -5.82 21.92
N LEU A 97 -18.75 -5.02 21.97
CA LEU A 97 -17.42 -5.41 22.42
C LEU A 97 -17.13 -4.75 23.76
N GLN A 98 -16.60 -5.53 24.70
CA GLN A 98 -15.98 -5.01 25.92
C GLN A 98 -14.48 -4.86 25.69
N ILE A 99 -14.05 -3.63 25.49
CA ILE A 99 -12.64 -3.26 25.27
C ILE A 99 -12.03 -2.82 26.60
N GLY A 100 -10.90 -3.43 26.96
CA GLY A 100 -10.24 -3.18 28.24
C GLY A 100 -11.13 -3.52 29.44
N LYS A 101 -11.08 -2.69 30.48
CA LYS A 101 -11.78 -2.99 31.74
C LYS A 101 -13.28 -2.68 31.72
N GLN A 102 -13.74 -1.66 30.99
CA GLN A 102 -15.11 -1.15 31.16
C GLN A 102 -15.77 -0.51 29.94
N GLN A 103 -15.09 -0.39 28.79
CA GLN A 103 -15.70 0.27 27.64
C GLN A 103 -16.51 -0.74 26.83
N ILE A 104 -17.83 -0.62 26.86
CA ILE A 104 -18.72 -1.36 25.96
C ILE A 104 -18.99 -0.49 24.75
N VAL A 105 -18.50 -0.93 23.58
CA VAL A 105 -18.75 -0.28 22.29
C VAL A 105 -19.63 -1.17 21.44
N ARG A 106 -20.55 -0.59 20.66
CA ARG A 106 -21.34 -1.32 19.67
C ARG A 106 -20.82 -1.00 18.28
N TYR A 107 -20.57 -2.03 17.48
CA TYR A 107 -20.16 -1.90 16.09
C TYR A 107 -21.15 -2.59 15.16
N HIS A 108 -21.53 -1.88 14.09
CA HIS A 108 -22.17 -2.48 12.93
C HIS A 108 -21.19 -3.42 12.22
N PHE A 109 -21.70 -4.46 11.55
CA PHE A 109 -20.83 -5.40 10.82
C PHE A 109 -19.97 -4.74 9.74
N SER A 110 -20.49 -3.68 9.10
CA SER A 110 -19.71 -2.87 8.15
C SER A 110 -18.55 -2.11 8.80
N LYS A 111 -18.71 -1.62 10.03
CA LYS A 111 -17.60 -0.98 10.77
C LYS A 111 -16.51 -2.00 11.10
N LEU A 112 -16.87 -3.22 11.49
CA LEU A 112 -15.89 -4.29 11.70
C LEU A 112 -15.06 -4.56 10.44
N ARG A 113 -15.68 -4.54 9.25
CA ARG A 113 -14.94 -4.67 7.97
C ARG A 113 -13.98 -3.51 7.73
N LEU A 114 -14.37 -2.26 8.04
CA LEU A 114 -13.47 -1.11 7.95
C LEU A 114 -12.26 -1.26 8.87
N ILE A 115 -12.48 -1.72 10.12
CA ILE A 115 -11.41 -1.98 11.09
C ILE A 115 -10.45 -3.06 10.58
N VAL A 116 -10.96 -4.15 10.01
CA VAL A 116 -10.13 -5.20 9.41
C VAL A 116 -9.35 -4.69 8.21
N ASN A 117 -9.99 -3.92 7.32
CA ASN A 117 -9.30 -3.32 6.19
C ASN A 117 -8.15 -2.44 6.65
N TYR A 118 -8.36 -1.63 7.69
CA TYR A 118 -7.29 -0.81 8.28
C TYR A 118 -6.17 -1.66 8.87
N ASN A 119 -6.49 -2.65 9.71
CA ASN A 119 -5.50 -3.58 10.28
C ASN A 119 -4.63 -4.23 9.20
N ASN A 120 -5.21 -4.59 8.05
CA ASN A 120 -4.49 -5.20 6.93
C ASN A 120 -3.57 -4.22 6.18
N HIS A 121 -3.79 -2.91 6.29
CA HIS A 121 -3.05 -1.88 5.56
C HIS A 121 -2.22 -0.96 6.45
N GLU A 122 -2.36 -1.01 7.78
CA GLU A 122 -1.64 -0.16 8.74
C GLU A 122 -0.13 -0.17 8.47
N TYR A 123 0.45 -1.37 8.37
CA TYR A 123 1.86 -1.53 8.07
C TYR A 123 2.24 -0.92 6.71
N ASN A 124 1.41 -1.10 5.69
CA ASN A 124 1.68 -0.59 4.35
C ASN A 124 1.68 0.95 4.31
N LEU A 125 0.76 1.59 5.05
CA LEU A 125 0.74 3.04 5.23
C LEU A 125 2.01 3.54 5.93
N LEU A 126 2.42 2.84 7.00
CA LEU A 126 3.64 3.19 7.75
C LEU A 126 4.88 3.10 6.87
N VAL A 127 5.01 2.02 6.09
CA VAL A 127 6.14 1.84 5.16
C VAL A 127 6.13 2.93 4.07
N ALA A 128 4.96 3.27 3.52
CA ALA A 128 4.81 4.35 2.55
C ALA A 128 5.22 5.72 3.13
N LYS A 129 4.82 6.02 4.37
CA LYS A 129 5.21 7.25 5.08
C LYS A 129 6.72 7.33 5.26
N ARG A 130 7.34 6.25 5.75
CA ARG A 130 8.80 6.18 5.93
C ARG A 130 9.56 6.34 4.61
N LEU A 131 9.04 5.75 3.53
CA LEU A 131 9.59 5.93 2.19
C LEU A 131 9.63 7.41 1.80
N LEU A 132 8.53 8.13 1.99
CA LEU A 132 8.46 9.56 1.68
C LEU A 132 9.40 10.39 2.53
N ASP A 133 9.45 10.13 3.84
CA ASP A 133 10.34 10.83 4.77
C ASP A 133 11.80 10.66 4.34
N ARG A 134 12.20 9.42 4.02
CA ARG A 134 13.56 9.16 3.55
C ARG A 134 13.87 9.85 2.23
N VAL A 135 12.95 9.81 1.27
CA VAL A 135 13.12 10.46 -0.03
C VAL A 135 13.30 11.97 0.15
N HIS A 136 12.52 12.57 1.05
CA HIS A 136 12.61 13.97 1.39
C HIS A 136 13.96 14.32 2.05
N ASP A 137 14.36 13.56 3.07
CA ASP A 137 15.57 13.83 3.86
C ASP A 137 16.88 13.58 3.11
N SER A 138 16.86 12.63 2.17
CA SER A 138 18.06 12.17 1.49
C SER A 138 18.50 13.05 0.32
N ASN A 139 17.67 14.02 -0.11
CA ASN A 139 17.88 14.83 -1.31
C ASN A 139 18.22 13.99 -2.57
N LEU A 140 17.81 12.71 -2.60
CA LEU A 140 18.11 11.79 -3.70
C LEU A 140 17.34 12.14 -4.97
N LEU A 141 16.16 12.72 -4.81
CA LEU A 141 15.29 13.17 -5.89
C LEU A 141 15.20 14.70 -5.89
N SER A 142 15.02 15.29 -7.06
CA SER A 142 14.69 16.71 -7.15
C SER A 142 13.28 16.98 -6.59
N PRO A 143 13.01 18.20 -6.09
CA PRO A 143 11.68 18.52 -5.55
C PRO A 143 10.53 18.25 -6.52
N ASN A 144 10.74 18.49 -7.82
CA ASN A 144 9.75 18.21 -8.86
C ASN A 144 9.44 16.70 -8.95
N LEU A 145 10.48 15.86 -8.87
CA LEU A 145 10.29 14.41 -8.89
C LEU A 145 9.59 13.92 -7.62
N ILE A 146 9.86 14.53 -6.46
CA ILE A 146 9.14 14.21 -5.22
C ILE A 146 7.67 14.59 -5.35
N ALA A 147 7.36 15.75 -5.92
CA ALA A 147 5.99 16.18 -6.15
C ALA A 147 5.24 15.22 -7.08
N GLU A 148 5.86 14.79 -8.19
CA GLU A 148 5.28 13.79 -9.07
C GLU A 148 5.12 12.43 -8.39
N LEU A 149 6.11 11.99 -7.60
CA LEU A 149 6.04 10.75 -6.80
C LEU A 149 4.80 10.77 -5.89
N LYS A 150 4.58 11.88 -5.18
CA LYS A 150 3.49 12.07 -4.23
C LYS A 150 2.09 11.93 -4.88
N LEU A 151 1.95 12.13 -6.18
CA LEU A 151 0.69 11.97 -6.91
C LEU A 151 0.33 10.51 -7.23
N ASN A 152 1.27 9.58 -7.13
CA ASN A 152 1.00 8.16 -7.41
C ASN A 152 0.26 7.53 -6.23
N ARG A 153 -0.61 6.55 -6.54
CA ARG A 153 -1.28 5.76 -5.51
C ARG A 153 -0.27 4.88 -4.81
N PHE A 154 -0.31 4.81 -3.47
CA PHE A 154 0.72 4.07 -2.73
C PHE A 154 0.67 2.56 -3.01
N ALA A 155 -0.50 2.03 -3.36
CA ALA A 155 -0.74 0.64 -3.71
C ALA A 155 -0.62 0.35 -5.22
N GLU A 156 -0.33 1.36 -6.06
CA GLU A 156 -0.17 1.14 -7.50
C GLU A 156 1.09 0.31 -7.80
N PRO A 157 1.01 -0.65 -8.73
CA PRO A 157 2.18 -1.39 -9.18
C PRO A 157 3.27 -0.48 -9.74
N LEU A 158 4.53 -0.85 -9.52
CA LEU A 158 5.67 -0.15 -10.12
C LEU A 158 5.61 -0.22 -11.66
N ALA A 159 5.27 0.91 -12.28
CA ALA A 159 5.19 1.01 -13.73
C ALA A 159 6.53 0.75 -14.43
N GLY A 160 6.50 0.09 -15.59
CA GLY A 160 7.68 -0.11 -16.45
C GLY A 160 8.48 -1.39 -16.17
N PHE A 161 8.04 -2.21 -15.22
CA PHE A 161 8.56 -3.56 -15.02
C PHE A 161 7.62 -4.58 -15.65
N LYS A 162 8.18 -5.67 -16.20
CA LYS A 162 7.41 -6.73 -16.85
C LYS A 162 7.05 -7.86 -15.90
N VAL A 163 7.87 -8.09 -14.88
CA VAL A 163 7.76 -9.28 -14.02
C VAL A 163 7.02 -8.96 -12.72
N THR A 164 6.90 -7.69 -12.33
CA THR A 164 6.49 -7.30 -10.98
C THR A 164 5.19 -6.48 -10.97
N GLU A 165 4.16 -7.00 -10.28
CA GLU A 165 2.93 -6.26 -9.91
C GLU A 165 3.08 -5.58 -8.55
N THR A 166 4.32 -5.28 -8.18
CA THR A 166 4.70 -4.92 -6.83
C THR A 166 4.21 -3.53 -6.46
N PRO A 167 3.42 -3.38 -5.38
CA PRO A 167 2.91 -2.09 -4.98
C PRO A 167 4.04 -1.12 -4.63
N LEU A 168 3.87 0.15 -4.97
CA LEU A 168 4.85 1.20 -4.75
C LEU A 168 5.36 1.28 -3.29
N TYR A 169 4.48 1.19 -2.30
CA TYR A 169 4.88 1.30 -0.89
C TYR A 169 5.96 0.28 -0.49
N THR A 170 6.01 -0.89 -1.14
CA THR A 170 6.98 -1.94 -0.83
C THR A 170 8.44 -1.53 -1.05
N LEU A 171 8.70 -0.46 -1.82
CA LEU A 171 10.04 0.13 -1.94
C LEU A 171 10.59 0.58 -0.57
N GLY A 172 9.72 0.88 0.39
CA GLY A 172 10.12 1.17 1.77
C GLY A 172 10.80 -0.02 2.48
N SER A 173 10.64 -1.26 1.99
CA SER A 173 11.40 -2.42 2.50
C SER A 173 12.91 -2.28 2.34
N LEU A 174 13.38 -1.41 1.42
CA LEU A 174 14.78 -1.06 1.27
C LEU A 174 15.33 -0.22 2.43
N LEU A 175 14.47 0.32 3.29
CA LEU A 175 14.85 1.22 4.38
C LEU A 175 15.07 0.50 5.70
N ASP A 176 14.29 -0.54 5.99
CA ASP A 176 14.22 -1.15 7.32
C ASP A 176 15.25 -2.28 7.54
N GLU A 177 16.17 -2.49 6.59
CA GLU A 177 17.35 -3.40 6.66
C GLU A 177 17.08 -4.86 7.05
N ARG A 178 15.82 -5.26 7.25
CA ARG A 178 15.45 -6.57 7.78
C ARG A 178 15.17 -7.57 6.67
N TRP A 179 14.33 -7.20 5.71
CA TRP A 179 13.90 -8.08 4.63
C TRP A 179 13.61 -7.27 3.38
N VAL A 180 14.36 -7.53 2.30
CA VAL A 180 14.05 -7.00 0.97
C VAL A 180 13.14 -8.02 0.27
N LEU A 181 11.98 -7.57 -0.20
CA LEU A 181 11.07 -8.45 -0.94
C LEU A 181 11.73 -8.87 -2.26
N GLU A 182 11.55 -10.14 -2.65
CA GLU A 182 12.06 -10.68 -3.90
C GLU A 182 11.65 -9.82 -5.10
N ASP A 183 10.41 -9.34 -5.11
CA ASP A 183 9.96 -8.52 -6.23
C ASP A 183 10.68 -7.17 -6.32
N VAL A 184 11.08 -6.58 -5.19
CA VAL A 184 11.89 -5.36 -5.20
C VAL A 184 13.28 -5.64 -5.79
N LEU A 185 13.84 -6.84 -5.53
CA LEU A 185 15.07 -7.29 -6.17
C LEU A 185 14.88 -7.53 -7.68
N ASN A 186 13.77 -8.14 -8.08
CA ASN A 186 13.43 -8.37 -9.48
C ASN A 186 13.26 -7.07 -10.25
N ALA A 187 12.53 -6.10 -9.68
CA ALA A 187 12.41 -4.75 -10.24
C ALA A 187 13.79 -4.09 -10.41
N ARG A 188 14.68 -4.21 -9.42
CA ARG A 188 16.05 -3.71 -9.55
C ARG A 188 16.86 -4.43 -10.63
N ALA A 189 16.74 -5.74 -10.74
CA ALA A 189 17.43 -6.54 -11.74
C ALA A 189 16.98 -6.15 -13.17
N GLU A 190 15.67 -6.02 -13.38
CA GLU A 190 15.08 -5.52 -14.63
C GLU A 190 15.58 -4.12 -14.96
N PHE A 191 15.59 -3.22 -13.97
CA PHE A 191 16.13 -1.87 -14.14
C PHE A 191 17.59 -1.89 -14.62
N LEU A 192 18.44 -2.70 -14.00
CA LEU A 192 19.86 -2.84 -14.39
C LEU A 192 20.00 -3.43 -15.79
N TYR A 193 19.17 -4.42 -16.14
CA TYR A 193 19.11 -4.99 -17.48
C TYR A 193 18.77 -3.92 -18.53
N PHE A 194 17.72 -3.13 -18.32
CA PHE A 194 17.34 -2.06 -19.25
C PHE A 194 18.40 -0.98 -19.37
N ARG A 195 19.01 -0.57 -18.26
CA ARG A 195 20.12 0.40 -18.28
C ARG A 195 21.29 -0.10 -19.12
N ARG A 196 21.68 -1.37 -18.95
CA ARG A 196 22.78 -1.97 -19.72
C ARG A 196 22.46 -2.06 -21.21
N ALA A 197 21.24 -2.49 -21.54
CA ALA A 197 20.77 -2.54 -22.93
C ALA A 197 20.78 -1.16 -23.60
N LEU A 198 20.39 -0.10 -22.88
CA LEU A 198 20.44 1.28 -23.40
C LEU A 198 21.87 1.77 -23.65
N LEU A 199 22.81 1.46 -22.76
CA LEU A 199 24.22 1.81 -22.94
C LEU A 199 24.83 1.14 -24.18
N GLN A 200 24.56 -0.15 -24.38
CA GLN A 200 25.01 -0.89 -25.56
C GLN A 200 24.45 -0.32 -26.87
N ARG A 201 23.16 0.07 -26.88
CA ARG A 201 22.55 0.72 -28.07
C ARG A 201 23.24 2.03 -28.43
N ARG A 202 23.62 2.84 -27.44
CA ARG A 202 24.34 4.10 -27.68
C ARG A 202 25.73 3.86 -28.28
N GLN A 203 26.47 2.88 -27.75
CA GLN A 203 27.79 2.51 -28.28
C GLN A 203 27.70 2.04 -29.74
N ASN A 204 26.76 1.15 -30.05
CA ASN A 204 26.57 0.64 -31.41
C ASN A 204 26.11 1.73 -32.41
N SER A 205 25.37 2.74 -31.93
CA SER A 205 24.92 3.86 -32.77
C SER A 205 26.07 4.80 -33.15
N HIS A 206 27.08 4.96 -32.28
CA HIS A 206 28.27 5.75 -32.60
C HIS A 206 29.18 5.06 -33.61
N GLU A 207 29.29 3.72 -33.57
CA GLU A 207 30.08 2.96 -34.55
C GLU A 207 29.41 2.92 -35.94
N GLN A 208 28.08 2.90 -36.01
CA GLN A 208 27.33 2.91 -37.28
C GLN A 208 27.24 4.29 -37.95
N SER A 209 27.51 5.38 -37.21
CA SER A 209 27.49 6.74 -37.76
C SER A 209 28.73 7.09 -38.61
N GLY A 210 29.77 6.25 -38.60
CA GLY A 210 31.00 6.44 -39.37
C GLY A 210 31.15 5.51 -40.57
N CYS A 211 30.20 4.60 -40.84
CA CYS A 211 30.31 3.61 -41.90
C CYS A 211 29.04 3.57 -42.75
N SER A 212 29.10 4.18 -43.94
CA SER A 212 28.06 4.10 -44.98
C SER A 212 28.03 2.71 -45.61
N ILE A 213 27.51 1.70 -44.91
CA ILE A 213 27.30 0.35 -45.47
C ILE A 213 25.88 -0.14 -45.18
N GLN A 214 25.29 -0.72 -46.22
CA GLN A 214 23.88 -1.03 -46.44
C GLN A 214 23.19 -1.79 -45.32
N ARG A 215 21.98 -1.31 -45.00
CA ARG A 215 21.02 -1.87 -44.03
C ARG A 215 20.59 -3.29 -44.42
N ARG A 216 20.77 -4.25 -43.52
CA ARG A 216 19.91 -5.44 -43.43
C ARG A 216 18.91 -5.23 -42.31
N ASP A 217 17.64 -5.13 -42.70
CA ASP A 217 16.49 -5.04 -41.82
C ASP A 217 16.38 -6.30 -40.93
N HIS A 218 16.68 -6.14 -39.64
CA HIS A 218 16.15 -7.00 -38.59
C HIS A 218 15.17 -6.17 -37.76
N ARG A 219 13.89 -6.29 -38.13
CA ARG A 219 12.75 -5.71 -37.43
C ARG A 219 12.60 -6.39 -36.07
N TYR A 220 13.22 -5.82 -35.03
CA TYR A 220 12.62 -5.81 -33.71
C TYR A 220 11.73 -4.57 -33.60
N ALA A 221 10.57 -4.64 -34.27
CA ALA A 221 9.48 -3.69 -34.09
C ALA A 221 8.77 -4.03 -32.77
N GLY A 222 9.40 -3.64 -31.66
CA GLY A 222 8.77 -3.49 -30.36
C GLY A 222 8.83 -2.03 -29.96
N THR A 223 8.22 -1.15 -30.76
CA THR A 223 7.94 0.23 -30.36
C THR A 223 7.00 0.17 -29.15
N HIS A 224 7.53 0.32 -27.94
CA HIS A 224 6.72 0.62 -26.75
C HIS A 224 6.52 2.15 -26.69
N PRO A 225 5.36 2.70 -27.07
CA PRO A 225 5.12 4.14 -27.08
C PRO A 225 4.72 4.68 -25.69
N GLN A 226 4.67 3.83 -24.66
CA GLN A 226 4.04 4.17 -23.38
C GLN A 226 4.97 4.83 -22.35
N TRP A 227 6.23 5.11 -22.67
CA TRP A 227 7.20 5.72 -21.75
C TRP A 227 7.11 7.25 -21.65
N ARG A 228 6.19 7.89 -22.39
CA ARG A 228 5.95 9.33 -22.28
C ARG A 228 4.72 9.57 -21.43
N GLY A 229 4.92 9.87 -20.14
CA GLY A 229 3.86 10.39 -19.26
C GLY A 229 3.66 9.65 -17.94
N ARG A 230 4.48 8.66 -17.58
CA ARG A 230 4.44 8.03 -16.25
C ARG A 230 5.79 8.20 -15.56
N PHE A 231 5.74 8.57 -14.29
CA PHE A 231 6.89 8.72 -13.40
C PHE A 231 7.80 7.51 -13.57
N THR A 232 9.06 7.76 -13.89
CA THR A 232 9.98 6.66 -14.14
C THR A 232 10.83 6.40 -12.90
N TRP A 233 10.58 5.25 -12.26
CA TRP A 233 11.22 4.75 -11.03
C TRP A 233 12.75 4.61 -11.11
N PHE A 234 13.34 4.99 -12.25
CA PHE A 234 14.76 4.88 -12.53
C PHE A 234 15.62 5.59 -11.46
N HIS A 235 15.15 6.69 -10.88
CA HIS A 235 15.95 7.44 -9.90
C HIS A 235 16.02 6.76 -8.52
N LEU A 236 14.93 6.16 -8.02
CA LEU A 236 14.91 5.48 -6.72
C LEU A 236 15.76 4.19 -6.75
N LEU A 237 15.72 3.45 -7.85
CA LEU A 237 16.49 2.21 -8.01
C LEU A 237 17.97 2.44 -8.39
N ASP A 238 18.31 3.60 -8.97
CA ASP A 238 19.71 4.01 -9.22
C ASP A 238 20.38 4.72 -8.04
N CYS A 239 19.70 4.84 -6.88
CA CYS A 239 20.27 5.43 -5.68
C CYS A 239 21.38 4.55 -5.09
N ARG A 240 22.58 4.68 -5.66
CA ARG A 240 23.84 4.11 -5.15
C ARG A 240 24.07 4.37 -3.65
N PRO A 241 23.69 5.53 -3.05
CA PRO A 241 23.87 5.74 -1.61
C PRO A 241 23.00 4.81 -0.75
N LEU A 242 21.74 4.59 -1.14
CA LEU A 242 20.80 3.75 -0.41
C LEU A 242 21.29 2.29 -0.36
N PHE A 243 21.81 1.79 -1.48
CA PHE A 243 22.37 0.43 -1.56
C PHE A 243 23.81 0.30 -1.06
N ARG A 244 24.63 1.35 -1.10
CA ARG A 244 25.96 1.34 -0.44
C ARG A 244 25.81 1.28 1.08
N HIS A 245 24.78 1.91 1.64
CA HIS A 245 24.47 1.78 3.06
C HIS A 245 24.14 0.33 3.41
N LEU A 246 23.22 -0.30 2.66
CA LEU A 246 22.87 -1.72 2.81
C LEU A 246 24.07 -2.67 2.61
N GLN A 247 24.97 -2.40 1.66
CA GLN A 247 26.16 -3.22 1.43
C GLN A 247 27.23 -3.12 2.52
N ASN A 248 27.30 -2.00 3.24
CA ASN A 248 28.26 -1.80 4.33
C ASN A 248 27.82 -2.46 5.65
N LEU A 249 26.56 -2.86 5.77
CA LEU A 249 26.00 -3.53 6.96
C LEU A 249 26.06 -5.06 6.88
N TYR A 250 26.28 -5.61 5.68
CA TYR A 250 26.49 -7.04 5.42
C TYR A 250 27.99 -7.40 5.28
N ARG A 251 28.89 -6.54 5.74
CA ARG A 251 30.32 -6.82 5.92
C ARG A 251 30.69 -6.69 7.38
#